data_AF-A0A3D2IC01-F1
#
_entry.id   AF-A0A3D2IC01-F1
#
_cell.length_a   1.000
_cell.length_b   1.000
_cell.length_c   1.000
_cell.angle_alpha   90.00
_cell.angle_beta   90.00
_cell.angle_gamma   90.00
#
_symmetry.space_group_name_H-M   'P 1'
#
loop_
_entity.id
_entity.type
_entity.pdbx_description
1 polymer ?
#
loop_
_entity_poly.entity_id
_entity_poly.type
_entity_poly.pdbx_seq_one_letter_code
_entity_poly.pdbx_strand_id
1 'polypeptide(L)' 'MRKYFAEFIGTFALVFCGTGAIVINDVTGGTVTHVGVAITFGLIVTAMIYAFGK' A
#
# COMPACT_ATOMS: atom_id res chain seq x y z
N MET A 1 0.66 0.79 -23.53
CA MET A 1 -0.16 1.69 -22.69
C MET A 1 -0.76 1.02 -21.47
N ARG A 2 -1.47 -0.11 -21.58
CA ARG A 2 -2.07 -0.81 -20.41
C ARG A 2 -1.05 -1.16 -19.31
N LYS A 3 0.15 -1.61 -19.68
CA LYS A 3 1.24 -1.90 -18.73
C LYS A 3 1.70 -0.66 -17.96
N TYR A 4 1.92 0.46 -18.66
CA TYR A 4 2.30 1.73 -18.02
C TYR A 4 1.25 2.22 -17.02
N PHE A 5 -0.04 2.11 -17.34
CA PHE A 5 -1.11 2.44 -16.40
C PHE A 5 -1.15 1.49 -15.20
N ALA A 6 -0.92 0.19 -15.42
CA ALA A 6 -0.85 -0.79 -14.34
C ALA A 6 0.33 -0.51 -13.38
N GLU A 7 1.50 -0.19 -13.92
CA GLU A 7 2.68 0.17 -13.13
C GLU A 7 2.48 1.49 -12.37
N PHE A 8 1.86 2.49 -13.01
CA PHE A 8 1.54 3.76 -12.38
C PHE A 8 0.56 3.58 -11.22
N ILE A 9 -0.57 2.91 -11.45
CA ILE A 9 -1.60 2.68 -10.42
C ILE A 9 -1.04 1.79 -9.29
N GLY A 10 -0.30 0.74 -9.64
CA GLY A 10 0.30 -0.17 -8.65
C GLY A 10 1.29 0.55 -7.73
N THR A 11 2.16 1.37 -8.31
CA THR A 11 3.16 2.13 -7.53
C THR A 11 2.50 3.24 -6.71
N PHE A 12 1.51 3.93 -7.27
CA PHE A 12 0.73 4.92 -6.54
C PHE A 12 0.03 4.29 -5.33
N ALA A 13 -0.64 3.15 -5.52
CA ALA A 13 -1.33 2.43 -4.46
C ALA A 13 -0.37 1.97 -3.36
N LEU A 14 0.80 1.43 -3.72
CA LEU A 14 1.86 1.05 -2.78
C LEU A 14 2.25 2.22 -1.87
N VAL A 15 2.60 3.36 -2.46
CA VAL A 15 3.07 4.53 -1.70
C VAL A 15 1.94 5.13 -0.88
N PHE A 16 0.74 5.28 -1.47
CA PHE A 16 -0.41 5.87 -0.81
C PHE A 16 -0.86 5.05 0.40
N CYS A 17 -1.09 3.76 0.23
CA CYS A 17 -1.54 2.89 1.32
C CYS A 17 -0.43 2.67 2.36
N GLY A 18 0.82 2.46 1.91
CA GLY A 18 1.95 2.21 2.79
C GLY A 18 2.29 3.42 3.67
N THR A 19 2.56 4.56 3.06
CA THR A 19 2.88 5.79 3.82
C THR A 19 1.66 6.34 4.54
N GLY A 20 0.46 6.18 3.97
CA GLY A 20 -0.81 6.50 4.62
C GLY A 20 -1.00 5.73 5.92
N ALA A 21 -0.63 4.44 5.99
CA ALA A 21 -0.68 3.67 7.23
C ALA A 21 0.24 4.24 8.32
N ILE A 22 1.41 4.76 7.96
CA ILE A 22 2.34 5.42 8.90
C ILE A 22 1.71 6.71 9.44
N VAL A 23 1.15 7.54 8.56
CA VAL A 23 0.49 8.81 8.96
C VAL A 23 -0.73 8.53 9.83
N ILE A 24 -1.55 7.53 9.47
CA ILE A 24 -2.70 7.13 10.29
C ILE A 24 -2.23 6.62 11.65
N ASN A 25 -1.16 5.82 11.69
CA ASN A 25 -0.60 5.37 12.96
C ASN A 25 -0.17 6.54 13.85
N ASP A 26 0.43 7.58 13.29
CA ASP A 26 0.83 8.80 14.02
C ASP A 26 -0.40 9.58 14.51
N VAL A 27 -1.36 9.87 13.62
CA VAL A 27 -2.60 10.62 13.93
C VAL A 27 -3.48 9.89 14.95
N THR A 28 -3.45 8.56 14.98
CA THR A 28 -4.24 7.73 15.91
C THR A 28 -3.48 7.38 17.19
N GLY A 29 -2.34 8.03 17.47
CA GLY A 29 -1.59 7.82 18.71
C GLY A 29 -0.99 6.42 18.85
N GLY A 30 -0.64 5.77 17.74
CA GLY A 30 -0.03 4.44 17.72
C GLY A 30 -1.00 3.27 17.72
N THR A 31 -2.30 3.49 17.50
CA THR A 31 -3.34 2.43 17.53
C THR A 31 -3.09 1.34 16.48
N VAL A 32 -2.53 1.68 15.31
CA VAL A 32 -2.25 0.71 14.23
C VAL A 32 -1.05 -0.17 14.56
N THR A 33 -0.08 0.35 15.33
CA THR A 33 1.21 -0.26 15.68
C THR A 33 2.11 -0.55 14.47
N HIS A 34 3.40 -0.82 14.73
CA HIS A 34 4.36 -1.16 13.67
C HIS A 34 3.95 -2.41 12.88
N VAL A 35 3.29 -3.38 13.54
CA VAL A 35 2.82 -4.61 12.90
C VAL A 35 1.71 -4.31 11.89
N GLY A 36 0.74 -3.44 12.24
CA GLY A 36 -0.34 -3.07 11.33
C GLY A 36 0.17 -2.32 10.08
N VAL A 37 1.15 -1.45 10.26
CA VAL A 37 1.83 -0.77 9.13
C VAL A 37 2.52 -1.78 8.22
N ALA A 38 3.29 -2.73 8.79
CA ALA A 38 3.99 -3.76 8.02
C ALA A 38 3.02 -4.65 7.23
N ILE A 39 1.91 -5.05 7.85
CA ILE A 39 0.85 -5.83 7.18
C ILE A 39 0.22 -5.03 6.04
N THR A 40 0.00 -3.73 6.22
CA THR A 40 -0.58 -2.88 5.16
C THR A 40 0.31 -2.84 3.92
N PHE A 41 1.63 -2.74 4.09
CA PHE A 41 2.59 -2.82 2.99
C PHE A 41 2.55 -4.19 2.28
N GLY A 42 2.53 -5.29 3.04
CA GLY A 42 2.45 -6.63 2.45
C GLY A 42 1.15 -6.88 1.69
N LEU A 43 0.02 -6.43 2.23
CA LEU A 43 -1.30 -6.60 1.63
C LEU A 43 -1.46 -5.79 0.34
N ILE A 44 -1.00 -4.54 0.30
CA ILE A 44 -1.14 -3.72 -0.91
C ILE A 44 -0.31 -4.28 -2.07
N VAL A 45 0.92 -4.75 -1.81
CA VAL A 45 1.74 -5.44 -2.81
C VAL A 45 1.01 -6.66 -3.34
N THR A 46 0.49 -7.51 -2.44
CA THR A 46 -0.25 -8.72 -2.82
C THR A 46 -1.48 -8.38 -3.67
N ALA A 47 -2.25 -7.37 -3.27
CA ALA A 47 -3.42 -6.91 -4.02
C ALA A 47 -3.05 -6.42 -5.43
N MET A 48 -1.96 -5.66 -5.59
CA MET A 48 -1.52 -5.18 -6.89
C MET A 48 -1.00 -6.30 -7.79
N ILE A 49 -0.31 -7.30 -7.23
CA ILE A 49 0.10 -8.50 -7.98
C ILE A 49 -1.12 -9.26 -8.50
N TYR A 50 -2.15 -9.46 -7.67
CA TYR A 50 -3.37 -10.13 -8.10
C TYR A 50 -4.19 -9.32 -9.11
N ALA A 51 -4.21 -7.99 -8.97
CA ALA A 51 -4.95 -7.09 -9.86
C ALA A 51 -4.25 -6.90 -11.22
N PHE A 52 -2.93 -6.79 -11.24
CA PHE A 52 -2.16 -6.32 -12.39
C PHE A 52 -1.03 -7.25 -12.86
N GLY A 53 -0.70 -8.32 -12.13
CA GLY A 53 0.41 -9.23 -12.42
C GLY A 53 0.22 -10.16 -13.62
N LYS A 54 -0.55 -9.75 -14.63
CA LYS A 54 -0.80 -10.48 -15.87
C LYS A 54 0.09 -10.01 -17.02
#